data_AF-A0A0C5QTR9-F1
#
_entry.id   AF-A0A0C5QTR9-F1
#
_cell.length_a   1.000
_cell.length_b   1.000
_cell.length_c   1.000
_cell.angle_alpha   90.00
_cell.angle_beta   90.00
_cell.angle_gamma   90.00
#
_symmetry.space_group_name_H-M   'P 1'
#
loop_
_entity.id
_entity.type
_entity.pdbx_description
1 polymer ?
#
loop_
_entity_poly.entity_id
_entity_poly.type
_entity_poly.pdbx_seq_one_letter_code
_entity_poly.pdbx_strand_id
1 'polypeptide(L)'
;LQERLAKLAGGVAVINVGAATETELKERKYRIEDALNATRAAVEEGFVAGGGTALVNVIAAVSALSEEGDVQTGINTVIKALESPVRQIAKNAGLEGSVIVNKLKEQ
;
A
#
# COMPACT_ATOMS: atom_id res chain seq x y z
N LEU A 1 31.77 -0.43 -6.08
CA LEU A 1 32.24 0.44 -7.19
C LEU A 1 31.14 0.72 -8.21
N GLN A 2 30.42 -0.29 -8.70
CA GLN A 2 29.32 -0.14 -9.67
C GLN A 2 28.20 0.81 -9.23
N GLU A 3 27.73 0.74 -7.97
CA GLU A 3 26.66 1.63 -7.46
C GLU A 3 27.07 3.12 -7.46
N ARG A 4 28.33 3.42 -7.12
CA ARG A 4 28.88 4.78 -7.18
C ARG A 4 29.02 5.26 -8.63
N LEU A 5 29.36 4.36 -9.54
CA LEU A 5 29.46 4.63 -10.98
C LEU A 5 28.08 4.90 -11.58
N ALA A 6 27.04 4.15 -11.16
CA ALA A 6 25.65 4.38 -11.54
C ALA A 6 25.12 5.72 -11.04
N LYS A 7 25.45 6.13 -9.81
CA LYS A 7 25.08 7.45 -9.25
C LYS A 7 25.83 8.61 -9.92
N LEU A 8 27.03 8.38 -10.47
CA LEU A 8 27.81 9.39 -11.19
C LEU A 8 27.45 9.48 -12.68
N ALA A 9 27.13 8.35 -13.32
CA ALA A 9 26.67 8.29 -14.71
C ALA A 9 25.18 8.61 -14.86
N GLY A 10 24.39 8.35 -13.82
CA GLY A 10 22.98 8.72 -13.72
C GLY A 10 22.85 10.23 -13.60
N GLY A 11 22.45 10.89 -14.69
CA GLY A 11 22.13 12.31 -14.68
C GLY A 11 20.94 12.64 -13.76
N VAL A 12 20.77 13.92 -13.47
CA VAL A 12 19.60 14.42 -12.73
C VAL A 12 18.52 14.84 -13.71
N ALA A 13 17.37 14.15 -13.68
CA ALA A 13 16.19 14.57 -14.43
C ALA A 13 15.41 15.63 -13.63
N VAL A 14 15.05 16.74 -14.30
CA VAL A 14 14.25 17.82 -13.70
C VAL A 14 12.86 17.82 -14.32
N ILE A 15 11.82 17.71 -13.49
CA ILE A 15 10.42 17.76 -13.90
C ILE A 15 9.86 19.15 -13.56
N ASN A 16 9.47 19.91 -14.59
CA ASN A 16 8.84 21.21 -14.41
C ASN A 16 7.31 21.05 -14.42
N VAL A 17 6.67 21.46 -13.33
CA VAL A 17 5.21 21.37 -13.15
C VAL A 17 4.62 22.77 -13.25
N GLY A 18 3.59 22.94 -14.09
CA GLY A 18 2.89 24.21 -14.26
C GLY A 18 1.42 24.14 -13.81
N ALA A 19 0.89 25.26 -13.33
CA ALA A 19 -0.52 25.44 -12.97
C ALA A 19 -0.94 26.91 -13.08
N ALA A 20 -2.26 27.17 -13.10
CA ALA A 20 -2.81 28.51 -13.24
C ALA A 20 -2.81 29.29 -11.91
N THR A 21 -2.90 28.59 -10.78
CA THR A 21 -2.87 29.18 -9.44
C THR A 21 -1.78 28.56 -8.57
N GLU A 22 -1.34 29.27 -7.53
CA GLU A 22 -0.31 28.77 -6.60
C GLU A 22 -0.78 27.50 -5.86
N THR A 23 -2.06 27.44 -5.48
CA THR A 23 -2.64 26.28 -4.79
C THR A 23 -2.61 25.04 -5.68
N GLU A 24 -3.02 25.17 -6.94
CA GLU A 24 -2.96 24.07 -7.91
C GLU A 24 -1.52 23.65 -8.23
N LEU A 25 -0.59 24.61 -8.25
CA LEU A 25 0.82 24.31 -8.49
C LEU A 25 1.37 23.40 -7.40
N LYS A 26 1.10 23.74 -6.12
CA LYS A 26 1.52 22.93 -4.97
C LYS A 26 0.88 21.56 -4.99
N GLU A 27 -0.42 21.51 -5.27
CA GLU A 27 -1.20 20.27 -5.28
C GLU A 27 -0.77 19.31 -6.40
N ARG A 28 -0.54 19.82 -7.62
CA ARG A 28 0.04 19.04 -8.72
C ARG A 28 1.47 18.59 -8.44
N LYS A 29 2.29 19.45 -7.83
CA LYS A 29 3.65 19.09 -7.44
C LYS A 29 3.64 17.90 -6.48
N TYR A 30 2.82 17.94 -5.42
CA TYR A 30 2.73 16.83 -4.46
C TYR A 30 2.22 15.54 -5.10
N ARG A 31 1.24 15.61 -6.02
CA ARG A 31 0.79 14.42 -6.76
C ARG A 31 1.89 13.79 -7.60
N ILE A 32 2.73 14.60 -8.24
CA ILE A 32 3.84 14.11 -9.08
C ILE A 32 4.96 13.53 -8.21
N GLU A 33 5.29 14.17 -7.08
CA GLU A 33 6.25 13.64 -6.12
C GLU A 33 5.81 12.29 -5.56
N ASP A 34 4.53 12.16 -5.18
CA ASP A 34 3.95 10.90 -4.71
C ASP A 34 4.01 9.80 -5.78
N ALA A 35 3.61 10.11 -7.01
CA ALA A 35 3.67 9.16 -8.13
C ALA A 35 5.10 8.69 -8.43
N LEU A 36 6.08 9.60 -8.38
CA LEU A 36 7.50 9.27 -8.56
C LEU A 36 8.01 8.32 -7.47
N ASN A 37 7.63 8.57 -6.23
CA ASN A 37 8.04 7.72 -5.11
C ASN A 37 7.36 6.34 -5.17
N ALA A 38 6.06 6.30 -5.47
CA ALA A 38 5.31 5.06 -5.61
C ALA A 38 5.85 4.17 -6.74
N THR A 39 6.19 4.76 -7.90
CA THR A 39 6.75 4.02 -9.03
C THR A 39 8.18 3.52 -8.76
N ARG A 40 9.01 4.31 -8.06
CA ARG A 40 10.32 3.85 -7.60
C ARG A 40 10.22 2.64 -6.67
N ALA A 41 9.35 2.72 -5.65
CA ALA A 41 9.12 1.62 -4.73
C ALA A 41 8.61 0.36 -5.46
N ALA A 42 7.68 0.52 -6.41
CA ALA A 42 7.17 -0.59 -7.21
C ALA A 42 8.22 -1.26 -8.10
N VAL A 43 9.23 -0.52 -8.57
CA VAL A 43 10.36 -1.07 -9.34
C VAL A 43 11.34 -1.83 -8.44
N GLU A 44 11.52 -1.39 -7.20
CA GLU A 44 12.45 -2.00 -6.25
C GLU A 44 11.91 -3.28 -5.59
N GLU A 45 10.67 -3.25 -5.09
CA GLU A 45 10.08 -4.35 -4.31
C GLU A 45 8.96 -5.11 -5.05
N GLY A 46 8.55 -4.61 -6.22
CA GLY A 46 7.38 -5.09 -6.94
C GLY A 46 6.09 -4.43 -6.45
N PHE A 47 4.95 -4.91 -6.97
CA PHE A 47 3.63 -4.41 -6.62
C PHE A 47 2.67 -5.56 -6.32
N VAL A 48 1.61 -5.26 -5.57
CA VAL A 48 0.57 -6.22 -5.18
C VAL A 48 -0.82 -5.67 -5.47
N ALA A 49 -1.84 -6.52 -5.35
CA ALA A 49 -3.23 -6.10 -5.47
C ALA A 49 -3.57 -5.03 -4.41
N GLY A 50 -3.98 -3.85 -4.88
CA GLY A 50 -4.37 -2.72 -4.03
C GLY A 50 -5.71 -2.92 -3.32
N GLY A 51 -6.30 -1.81 -2.84
CA GLY A 51 -7.65 -1.82 -2.24
C GLY A 51 -7.77 -2.63 -0.94
N GLY A 52 -6.65 -3.02 -0.32
CA GLY A 52 -6.62 -3.90 0.85
C GLY A 52 -6.77 -5.40 0.52
N THR A 53 -6.92 -5.78 -0.75
CA THR A 53 -7.05 -7.20 -1.16
C THR A 53 -5.80 -8.01 -0.81
N ALA A 54 -4.61 -7.48 -1.05
CA ALA A 54 -3.37 -8.19 -0.68
C ALA A 54 -3.30 -8.51 0.82
N LEU A 55 -3.81 -7.63 1.68
CA LEU A 55 -3.83 -7.85 3.14
C LEU A 55 -4.80 -8.96 3.53
N VAL A 56 -5.97 -9.04 2.88
CA VAL A 56 -6.95 -10.11 3.12
C VAL A 56 -6.40 -11.47 2.67
N ASN A 57 -5.72 -11.53 1.52
CA ASN A 57 -5.18 -12.78 0.99
C ASN A 57 -4.12 -13.41 1.91
N VAL A 58 -3.35 -12.59 2.64
CA VAL A 58 -2.30 -13.08 3.54
C VAL A 58 -2.87 -13.62 4.86
N ILE A 59 -4.15 -13.36 5.19
CA ILE A 59 -4.79 -13.82 6.43
C ILE A 59 -4.68 -15.35 6.57
N ALA A 60 -4.87 -16.11 5.49
CA ALA A 60 -4.77 -17.57 5.52
C ALA A 60 -3.38 -18.04 5.97
N ALA A 61 -2.31 -17.39 5.48
CA ALA A 61 -0.94 -17.72 5.85
C ALA A 61 -0.63 -17.37 7.30
N VAL A 62 -1.10 -16.21 7.79
CA VAL A 62 -0.92 -15.80 9.19
C VAL A 62 -1.73 -16.68 10.14
N SER A 63 -2.92 -17.12 9.72
CA SER A 63 -3.78 -18.00 10.51
C SER A 63 -3.24 -19.43 10.65
N ALA A 64 -2.28 -19.82 9.81
CA ALA A 64 -1.58 -21.09 9.93
C ALA A 64 -0.49 -21.08 11.02
N LEU A 65 -0.13 -19.91 11.54
CA LEU A 65 0.81 -19.77 12.65
C LEU A 65 0.11 -20.13 13.96
N SER A 66 0.72 -21.03 14.74
CA SER A 66 0.21 -21.47 16.04
C SER A 66 1.32 -21.29 17.07
N GLU A 67 1.03 -20.48 18.07
CA GLU A 67 1.91 -20.16 19.19
C GLU A 67 1.12 -20.27 20.51
N GLU A 68 1.78 -20.09 21.65
CA GLU A 68 1.15 -20.18 22.96
C GLU A 68 1.10 -18.83 23.69
N GLY A 69 0.15 -18.71 24.63
CA GLY A 69 0.03 -17.54 25.50
C GLY A 69 -0.22 -16.22 24.76
N ASP A 70 0.52 -15.19 25.13
CA ASP A 70 0.35 -13.83 24.62
C ASP A 70 0.67 -13.70 23.13
N VAL A 71 1.56 -14.57 22.61
CA VAL A 71 1.96 -14.55 21.19
C VAL A 71 0.76 -14.91 20.30
N GLN A 72 -0.02 -15.92 20.69
CA GLN A 72 -1.24 -16.28 19.97
C GLN A 72 -2.28 -15.14 19.97
N THR A 73 -2.38 -14.41 21.08
CA THR A 73 -3.24 -13.22 21.18
C THR A 73 -2.78 -12.12 20.22
N GLY A 74 -1.47 -11.93 20.08
CA GLY A 74 -0.86 -11.04 19.10
C GLY A 74 -1.22 -11.44 17.66
N ILE A 75 -1.05 -12.71 17.29
CA ILE A 75 -1.40 -13.24 15.97
C ILE A 75 -2.87 -12.97 15.65
N ASN A 76 -3.78 -13.28 16.59
CA ASN A 76 -5.21 -13.04 16.43
C ASN A 76 -5.55 -11.55 16.25
N THR A 77 -4.79 -10.67 16.89
CA THR A 77 -4.96 -9.21 16.76
C THR A 77 -4.52 -8.73 15.37
N VAL A 78 -3.39 -9.24 14.86
CA VAL A 78 -2.91 -8.93 13.51
C VAL A 78 -3.92 -9.40 12.46
N ILE A 79 -4.46 -10.62 12.59
CA ILE A 79 -5.49 -11.15 11.68
C ILE A 79 -6.69 -10.20 11.59
N LYS A 80 -7.18 -9.71 12.74
CA LYS A 80 -8.28 -8.73 12.76
C LYS A 80 -7.89 -7.39 12.13
N ALA A 81 -6.66 -6.93 12.37
CA ALA A 81 -6.17 -5.66 11.83
C ALA A 81 -6.04 -5.68 10.30
N LEU A 82 -5.66 -6.82 9.71
CA LEU A 82 -5.50 -6.98 8.26
C LEU A 82 -6.80 -6.75 7.47
N GLU A 83 -7.97 -7.00 8.07
CA GLU A 83 -9.27 -6.74 7.45
C GLU A 83 -9.70 -5.26 7.50
N SER A 84 -9.13 -4.49 8.43
CA SER A 84 -9.56 -3.12 8.73
C SER A 84 -9.52 -2.18 7.51
N PRO A 85 -8.47 -2.20 6.66
CA PRO A 85 -8.40 -1.32 5.50
C PRO A 85 -9.55 -1.55 4.51
N VAL A 86 -9.88 -2.80 4.20
CA VAL A 86 -11.00 -3.14 3.31
C VAL A 86 -12.33 -2.69 3.92
N ARG A 87 -12.55 -2.93 5.22
CA ARG A 87 -13.76 -2.48 5.92
C ARG A 87 -13.91 -0.97 5.87
N GLN A 88 -12.81 -0.22 6.03
CA GLN A 88 -12.83 1.24 5.93
C GLN A 88 -13.17 1.71 4.51
N ILE A 89 -12.59 1.08 3.48
CA ILE A 89 -12.91 1.38 2.08
C ILE A 89 -14.39 1.10 1.79
N ALA A 90 -14.91 -0.06 2.22
CA ALA A 90 -16.30 -0.43 2.06
C ALA A 90 -17.24 0.56 2.76
N LYS A 91 -16.91 0.97 3.99
CA LYS A 91 -17.66 1.99 4.74
C LYS A 91 -17.70 3.34 4.01
N ASN A 92 -16.56 3.78 3.46
CA ASN A 92 -16.49 5.02 2.67
C ASN A 92 -17.34 4.94 1.39
N ALA A 93 -17.55 3.73 0.87
CA ALA A 93 -18.42 3.46 -0.28
C ALA A 93 -19.90 3.21 0.09
N GLY A 94 -20.27 3.27 1.38
CA GLY A 94 -21.64 3.00 1.84
C GLY A 94 -22.05 1.53 1.80
N LEU A 95 -21.08 0.61 1.76
CA LEU A 95 -21.29 -0.84 1.74
C LEU A 95 -20.96 -1.47 3.09
N GLU A 96 -21.56 -2.65 3.34
CA GLU A 96 -21.30 -3.42 4.55
C GLU A 96 -19.94 -4.13 4.47
N GLY A 97 -18.96 -3.65 5.24
CA GLY A 97 -17.57 -4.13 5.18
C GLY A 97 -17.41 -5.63 5.47
N SER A 98 -18.27 -6.20 6.32
CA SER A 98 -18.26 -7.64 6.65
C SER A 98 -18.58 -8.50 5.41
N VAL A 99 -19.53 -8.06 4.58
CA VAL A 99 -19.93 -8.77 3.35
C VAL A 99 -18.80 -8.73 2.32
N ILE A 100 -18.15 -7.57 2.17
CA ILE A 100 -17.04 -7.39 1.22
C ILE A 100 -15.82 -8.22 1.62
N VAL A 101 -15.44 -8.21 2.91
CA VAL A 101 -14.31 -9.01 3.39
C VAL A 101 -14.57 -10.50 3.22
N ASN A 102 -15.76 -10.99 3.55
CA ASN A 102 -16.10 -12.41 3.36
C ASN A 102 -16.03 -12.81 1.89
N LYS A 103 -16.56 -11.98 0.99
CA LYS A 103 -16.47 -12.23 -0.46
C LYS A 103 -15.01 -12.27 -0.95
N LEU A 104 -14.13 -11.42 -0.43
CA LEU A 104 -12.71 -11.44 -0.80
C LEU A 104 -11.98 -12.68 -0.26
N LYS A 105 -12.39 -13.23 0.89
CA LYS A 105 -11.81 -14.47 1.44
C LYS A 105 -12.23 -15.73 0.66
N GLU A 106 -13.35 -15.66 -0.06
CA GLU A 106 -13.86 -16.75 -0.89
C GLU A 106 -13.27 -16.77 -2.31
N GLN A 107 -12.57 -15.69 -2.71
CA GLN A 107 -11.85 -15.61 -4.00
C GLN A 107 -10.50 -16.29 -3.95
#